data_AF-A0A7X3YP91-F1
#
_entry.id   AF-A0A7X3YP91-F1
#
_cell.length_a   1.000
_cell.length_b   1.000
_cell.length_c   1.000
_cell.angle_alpha   90.00
_cell.angle_beta   90.00
_cell.angle_gamma   90.00
#
_symmetry.space_group_name_H-M   'P 1'
#
loop_
_entity.id
_entity.type
_entity.pdbx_description
1 polymer ?
#
loop_
_entity_poly.entity_id
_entity_poly.type
_entity_poly.pdbx_seq_one_letter_code
_entity_poly.pdbx_strand_id
1 'polypeptide(L)'
;MSLTRTGAPDNHQHQQAVLLAHRYGLNLDEDEQEELAWIIEAMGLEEAEAECARSRAMLIRSGQLDPGGESVDESDECPEA
;
A
#
# COMPACT_ATOMS: atom_id res chain seq x y z
N MET A 1 14.98 -31.29 3.17
CA MET A 1 14.04 -30.15 3.06
C MET A 1 14.89 -28.94 2.73
N SER A 2 14.98 -28.58 1.45
CA SER A 2 15.85 -27.49 0.99
C SER A 2 15.09 -26.18 1.07
N LEU A 3 15.16 -25.49 2.22
CA LEU A 3 14.75 -24.09 2.34
C LEU A 3 15.95 -23.22 1.93
N THR A 4 16.25 -23.22 0.64
CA THR A 4 17.18 -22.25 0.04
C THR A 4 16.47 -21.61 -1.14
N ARG A 5 15.48 -20.77 -0.85
CA ARG A 5 15.12 -19.70 -1.78
C ARG A 5 15.51 -18.41 -1.08
N THR A 6 16.78 -18.07 -1.23
CA THR A 6 17.29 -16.72 -1.02
C THR A 6 17.52 -16.19 -2.43
N GLY A 7 16.43 -16.00 -3.16
CA GLY A 7 16.40 -15.35 -4.46
C GLY A 7 15.58 -14.09 -4.30
N ALA A 8 15.91 -13.02 -5.03
CA ALA A 8 15.07 -11.83 -5.07
C ALA A 8 13.61 -12.22 -5.36
N PRO A 9 12.61 -11.50 -4.82
CA PRO A 9 11.21 -11.76 -5.09
C PRO A 9 11.01 -11.84 -6.60
N ASP A 10 10.34 -12.89 -7.06
CA ASP A 10 10.07 -13.03 -8.49
C ASP A 10 9.23 -11.83 -8.97
N ASN A 11 9.25 -11.58 -10.28
CA ASN A 11 8.54 -10.45 -10.90
C ASN A 11 7.02 -10.48 -10.59
N HIS A 12 6.49 -11.64 -10.23
CA HIS A 12 5.10 -11.83 -9.80
C HIS A 12 4.83 -11.19 -8.43
N GLN A 13 5.67 -11.41 -7.42
CA GLN A 13 5.49 -10.83 -6.09
C GLN A 13 5.65 -9.32 -6.12
N HIS A 14 6.60 -8.81 -6.92
CA HIS A 14 6.74 -7.38 -7.15
C HIS A 14 5.46 -6.77 -7.76
N GLN A 15 4.91 -7.41 -8.79
CA GLN A 15 3.67 -6.94 -9.41
C GLN A 15 2.46 -7.01 -8.44
N GLN A 16 2.42 -8.02 -7.56
CA GLN A 16 1.42 -8.09 -6.49
C GLN A 16 1.58 -6.96 -5.47
N ALA A 17 2.81 -6.63 -5.07
CA ALA A 17 3.10 -5.53 -4.15
C ALA A 17 2.62 -4.18 -4.72
N VAL A 18 2.92 -3.89 -5.98
CA VAL A 18 2.47 -2.66 -6.66
C VAL A 18 0.94 -2.54 -6.68
N LEU A 19 0.25 -3.61 -7.09
CA LEU A 19 -1.21 -3.63 -7.13
C LEU A 19 -1.84 -3.48 -5.75
N LEU A 20 -1.20 -4.08 -4.74
CA LEU A 20 -1.65 -4.01 -3.36
C LEU A 20 -1.50 -2.60 -2.79
N ALA A 21 -0.32 -1.98 -2.95
CA ALA A 21 -0.08 -0.60 -2.53
C ALA A 21 -1.10 0.36 -3.14
N HIS A 22 -1.34 0.26 -4.46
CA HIS A 22 -2.32 1.08 -5.16
C HIS A 22 -3.74 0.88 -4.63
N ARG A 23 -4.14 -0.35 -4.28
CA ARG A 23 -5.47 -0.64 -3.69
C ARG A 23 -5.66 0.07 -2.34
N TYR A 24 -4.59 0.20 -1.56
CA TYR A 24 -4.61 0.90 -0.27
C TYR A 24 -4.36 2.41 -0.42
N GLY A 25 -4.17 2.92 -1.64
CA GLY A 25 -3.85 4.33 -1.88
C GLY A 25 -2.48 4.73 -1.33
N LEU A 26 -1.56 3.76 -1.20
CA LEU A 26 -0.19 3.99 -0.78
C LEU A 26 0.64 4.33 -2.01
N ASN A 27 1.34 5.47 -1.93
CA ASN A 27 2.29 5.87 -2.96
C ASN A 27 3.69 5.48 -2.48
N LEU A 28 4.07 4.24 -2.74
CA LEU A 28 5.34 3.66 -2.32
C LEU A 28 6.43 3.89 -3.37
N ASP A 29 7.64 4.21 -2.94
CA ASP A 29 8.83 4.25 -3.80
C ASP A 29 9.31 2.83 -4.17
N GLU A 30 10.29 2.72 -5.08
CA GLU A 30 10.78 1.43 -5.59
C GLU A 30 11.30 0.51 -4.47
N ASP A 31 12.05 1.06 -3.51
CA ASP A 31 12.56 0.31 -2.36
C ASP A 31 11.44 -0.21 -1.46
N GLU A 32 10.40 0.60 -1.22
CA GLU A 32 9.24 0.22 -0.40
C GLU A 32 8.36 -0.84 -1.10
N GLN A 33 8.25 -0.75 -2.43
CA GLN A 33 7.59 -1.78 -3.24
C GLN A 33 8.37 -3.10 -3.21
N GLU A 34 9.70 -3.04 -3.23
CA GLU A 34 10.55 -4.22 -3.10
C GLU A 34 10.42 -4.84 -1.69
N GLU A 35 10.40 -4.04 -0.63
CA GLU A 35 10.17 -4.51 0.74
C GLU A 35 8.82 -5.22 0.86
N LEU A 36 7.75 -4.65 0.28
CA LEU A 36 6.44 -5.29 0.27
C LEU A 36 6.43 -6.60 -0.54
N ALA A 37 7.19 -6.68 -1.63
CA ALA A 37 7.36 -7.91 -2.39
C ALA A 37 8.08 -9.00 -1.59
N TRP A 38 9.10 -8.62 -0.80
CA TRP A 38 9.76 -9.51 0.15
C TRP A 38 8.81 -10.02 1.23
N ILE A 39 7.94 -9.15 1.76
CA ILE A 39 6.91 -9.55 2.72
C ILE A 39 5.98 -10.60 2.10
N ILE A 40 5.53 -10.39 0.87
CA ILE A 40 4.69 -11.35 0.14
C ILE A 40 5.40 -12.68 -0.05
N GLU A 41 6.70 -12.68 -0.39
CA GLU A 41 7.46 -13.92 -0.57
C GLU A 41 7.69 -14.66 0.76
N ALA A 42 8.08 -13.93 1.81
CA ALA A 42 8.50 -14.51 3.08
C ALA A 42 7.33 -14.90 4.00
N MET A 43 6.29 -14.06 4.03
CA MET A 43 5.17 -14.18 4.97
C MET A 43 3.82 -14.42 4.27
N GLY A 44 3.73 -14.10 2.98
CA GLY A 44 2.51 -14.28 2.18
C GLY A 44 1.71 -13.00 2.00
N LEU A 45 0.69 -13.09 1.14
CA LEU A 45 -0.13 -11.94 0.75
C LEU A 45 -0.95 -11.37 1.93
N GLU A 46 -1.41 -12.22 2.85
CA GLU A 46 -2.24 -11.79 3.99
C GLU A 46 -1.46 -10.84 4.93
N GLU A 47 -0.18 -11.13 5.22
CA GLU A 47 0.65 -10.24 6.05
C GLU A 47 0.97 -8.94 5.30
N ALA A 48 1.21 -9.01 3.98
CA ALA A 48 1.40 -7.82 3.16
C ALA A 48 0.16 -6.90 3.16
N GLU A 49 -1.04 -7.49 3.09
CA GLU A 49 -2.30 -6.74 3.20
C GLU A 49 -2.44 -6.09 4.57
N ALA A 50 -2.07 -6.80 5.64
CA ALA A 50 -2.08 -6.25 7.00
C ALA A 50 -1.10 -5.08 7.14
N GLU A 51 0.11 -5.18 6.61
CA GLU A 51 1.10 -4.10 6.61
C GLU A 51 0.64 -2.88 5.81
N CYS A 52 0.04 -3.08 4.63
CA CYS A 52 -0.55 -1.99 3.85
C CYS A 52 -1.69 -1.30 4.61
N ALA A 53 -2.55 -2.07 5.28
CA ALA A 53 -3.63 -1.53 6.11
C ALA A 53 -3.09 -0.68 7.27
N ARG A 54 -2.05 -1.17 7.96
CA ARG A 54 -1.38 -0.44 9.05
C ARG A 54 -0.74 0.85 8.53
N SER A 55 -0.02 0.78 7.42
CA SER A 55 0.63 1.93 6.78
C SER A 55 -0.39 3.00 6.40
N ARG A 56 -1.49 2.61 5.76
CA ARG A 56 -2.59 3.52 5.40
C ARG A 56 -3.20 4.17 6.65
N ALA A 57 -3.49 3.38 7.69
CA ALA A 57 -4.05 3.88 8.94
C ALA A 57 -3.10 4.87 9.63
N MET A 58 -1.79 4.62 9.58
CA MET A 58 -0.77 5.51 10.13
C MET A 58 -0.74 6.84 9.38
N LEU A 59 -0.77 6.82 8.05
CA LEU A 59 -0.79 8.02 7.23
C LEU A 59 -2.08 8.85 7.43
N ILE A 60 -3.23 8.19 7.58
CA ILE A 60 -4.49 8.86 7.94
C ILE A 60 -4.36 9.53 9.30
N ARG A 61 -3.84 8.81 10.29
CA ARG A 61 -3.63 9.35 11.65
C ARG A 61 -2.67 10.53 11.66
N SER A 62 -1.65 10.52 10.80
CA SER A 62 -0.69 11.61 10.64
C SER A 62 -1.24 12.79 9.81
N GLY A 63 -2.45 12.68 9.25
CA GLY A 63 -3.05 13.69 8.38
C GLY A 63 -2.39 13.78 7.00
N GLN A 64 -1.60 12.78 6.61
CA GLN A 64 -0.93 12.71 5.31
C GLN A 64 -1.79 12.05 4.23
N LEU A 65 -2.80 11.29 4.64
CA LEU A 65 -3.81 10.70 3.76
C LEU A 65 -5.20 11.02 4.30
N ASP A 66 -6.13 11.34 3.41
CA ASP A 66 -7.53 11.48 3.79
C ASP A 66 -8.18 10.09 3.91
N PRO A 67 -8.99 9.82 4.95
CA PRO A 67 -9.70 8.55 5.05
C PRO A 67 -10.76 8.37 3.94
N GLY A 68 -11.24 9.48 3.36
CA GLY A 68 -12.17 9.54 2.25
C GLY A 68 -11.49 9.24 0.92
N GLY A 69 -11.55 7.99 0.50
CA GLY A 69 -11.19 7.58 -0.85
C GLY A 69 -12.23 8.03 -1.87
N GLU A 70 -12.43 9.34 -2.02
CA GLU A 70 -13.03 9.98 -3.17
C GLU A 70 -12.75 11.48 -3.07
N SER A 71 -12.12 12.03 -4.09
CA SER A 71 -12.21 13.45 -4.38
C SER A 71 -13.65 13.77 -4.74
N VAL A 72 -14.51 13.99 -3.73
CA VAL A 72 -15.66 14.87 -3.94
C VAL A 72 -15.09 16.27 -3.95
N ASP A 73 -14.91 16.76 -5.17
CA ASP A 73 -14.94 18.18 -5.49
C ASP A 73 -16.24 18.76 -4.90
N GLU A 74 -16.22 19.16 -3.63
CA GLU A 74 -17.15 20.16 -3.14
C GLU A 74 -16.51 21.52 -3.43
N SER A 75 -16.59 21.89 -4.71
CA SER A 75 -16.54 23.30 -5.10
C SER A 75 -17.56 24.07 -4.27
N ASP A 76 -17.05 24.79 -3.28
CA ASP A 76 -17.42 26.16 -2.90
C ASP A 76 -18.79 26.62 -3.44
N GLU A 77 -19.86 26.43 -2.66
CA GLU A 77 -21.08 27.22 -2.84
C GLU A 77 -21.47 27.85 -1.50
N CYS A 78 -20.91 29.03 -1.25
CA CYS A 78 -21.44 29.97 -0.26
C CYS A 78 -22.50 30.86 -0.93
N PRO A 79 -23.81 30.68 -0.73
CA PRO A 79 -24.75 31.76 -0.94
C PRO A 79 -24.75 32.63 0.32
N GLU A 80 -24.09 33.78 0.24
CA GLU A 80 -24.28 34.89 1.16
C GLU A 80 -25.74 35.37 1.03
N ALA A 81 -26.49 35.40 2.14
CA ALA A 81 -27.86 35.87 2.23
C ALA A 81 -27.96 37.10 3.14
#